data_AF-A0A8J6ZTM2-F1
#
_entry.id   AF-A0A8J6ZTM2-F1
#
_cell.length_a   1.000
_cell.length_b   1.000
_cell.length_c   1.000
_cell.angle_alpha   90.00
_cell.angle_beta   90.00
_cell.angle_gamma   90.00
#
_symmetry.space_group_name_H-M   'P 1'
#
loop_
_entity.id
_entity.type
_entity.pdbx_description
1 polymer ?
#
loop_
_entity_poly.entity_id
_entity_poly.type
_entity_poly.pdbx_seq_one_letter_code
_entity_poly.pdbx_strand_id
1 'polypeptide(L)'
;MPAPNLNFARFAHYPAPARLGIFVMALLLLWLPFAAPIYWLWGTGNTVSIITMLVLYGDFVFLLRLWGEKVHSSPHPLENYGLVRTRQNGLALLRGLCLGLISLFCLFLLEGRFGWLIWQQTPQFLPKTILE
;
A
#
# COMPACT_ATOMS: atom_id res chain seq x y z
N MET A 1 11.12 -3.26 -46.35
CA MET A 1 10.61 -4.11 -45.25
C MET A 1 10.21 -3.19 -44.10
N PRO A 2 8.92 -2.90 -43.87
CA PRO A 2 8.52 -2.08 -42.74
C PRO A 2 8.47 -2.93 -41.46
N ALA A 3 9.03 -2.39 -40.37
CA ALA A 3 9.06 -3.03 -39.06
C ALA A 3 7.63 -3.25 -38.50
N PRO A 4 7.40 -4.31 -37.70
CA PRO A 4 6.12 -4.54 -37.07
C PRO A 4 5.88 -3.43 -36.04
N ASN A 5 4.99 -2.49 -36.37
CA ASN A 5 4.42 -1.54 -35.42
C ASN A 5 3.60 -2.34 -34.41
N LEU A 6 4.19 -2.69 -33.28
CA LEU A 6 3.50 -3.23 -32.12
C LEU A 6 2.49 -2.18 -31.66
N ASN A 7 1.23 -2.43 -32.00
CA ASN A 7 0.14 -1.49 -31.85
C ASN A 7 -0.34 -1.49 -30.38
N PHE A 8 0.40 -0.79 -29.52
CA PHE A 8 0.10 -0.65 -28.08
C PHE A 8 -1.24 0.05 -27.79
N ALA A 9 -1.86 0.67 -28.81
CA ALA A 9 -3.15 1.33 -28.73
C ALA A 9 -4.35 0.40 -28.45
N ARG A 10 -4.21 -0.93 -28.63
CA ARG A 10 -5.32 -1.88 -28.45
C ARG A 10 -5.61 -2.23 -26.98
N PHE A 11 -4.71 -1.93 -26.05
CA PHE A 11 -4.90 -2.21 -24.63
C PHE A 11 -5.69 -1.12 -23.88
N ALA A 12 -5.96 0.03 -24.52
CA ALA A 12 -6.70 1.14 -23.93
C ALA A 12 -8.23 0.88 -23.80
N HIS A 13 -8.73 -0.23 -24.35
CA HIS A 13 -10.17 -0.57 -24.38
C HIS A 13 -10.56 -1.76 -23.50
N TYR A 14 -9.72 -2.12 -22.52
CA TYR A 14 -10.04 -3.19 -21.58
C TYR A 14 -10.94 -2.66 -20.43
N PRO A 15 -12.05 -3.35 -20.11
CA PRO A 15 -12.97 -2.92 -19.05
C PRO A 15 -12.26 -2.91 -17.69
N ALA A 16 -12.63 -1.95 -16.83
CA ALA A 16 -12.05 -1.74 -15.50
C ALA A 16 -11.80 -3.03 -14.67
N PRO A 17 -12.70 -4.04 -14.62
CA PRO A 17 -12.45 -5.27 -13.87
C PRO A 17 -11.38 -6.18 -14.48
N ALA A 18 -11.34 -6.33 -15.81
CA ALA A 18 -10.33 -7.17 -16.47
C ALA A 18 -8.93 -6.56 -16.32
N ARG A 19 -8.88 -5.23 -16.26
CA ARG A 19 -7.70 -4.45 -15.95
C ARG A 19 -7.15 -4.72 -14.55
N LEU A 20 -8.04 -4.71 -13.58
CA LEU A 20 -7.75 -5.04 -12.19
C LEU A 20 -7.27 -6.50 -12.07
N GLY A 21 -7.89 -7.42 -12.80
CA GLY A 21 -7.50 -8.83 -12.81
C GLY A 21 -6.07 -9.05 -13.31
N ILE A 22 -5.67 -8.39 -14.41
CA ILE A 22 -4.29 -8.44 -14.92
C ILE A 22 -3.32 -7.82 -13.90
N PHE A 23 -3.70 -6.71 -13.28
CA PHE A 23 -2.88 -6.07 -12.24
C PHE A 23 -2.66 -7.00 -11.04
N VAL A 24 -3.72 -7.62 -10.52
CA VAL A 24 -3.64 -8.55 -9.39
C VAL A 24 -2.85 -9.80 -9.75
N MET A 25 -3.02 -10.35 -10.95
CA MET A 25 -2.21 -11.47 -11.43
C MET A 25 -0.72 -11.10 -11.52
N ALA A 26 -0.39 -9.94 -12.07
CA ALA A 26 1.00 -9.47 -12.14
C ALA A 26 1.59 -9.21 -10.75
N LEU A 27 0.79 -8.65 -9.83
CA LEU A 27 1.19 -8.47 -8.43
C LEU A 27 1.45 -9.81 -7.74
N LEU A 28 0.56 -10.79 -7.90
CA LEU A 28 0.74 -12.14 -7.37
C LEU A 28 2.01 -12.78 -7.94
N LEU A 29 2.22 -12.70 -9.25
CA LEU A 29 3.38 -13.31 -9.90
C LEU A 29 4.71 -12.68 -9.47
N LEU A 30 4.70 -11.36 -9.21
CA LEU A 30 5.86 -10.62 -8.72
C LEU A 30 6.08 -10.86 -7.22
N TRP A 31 5.01 -10.88 -6.43
CA TRP A 31 5.09 -10.98 -4.97
C TRP A 31 5.42 -12.38 -4.46
N LEU A 32 4.83 -13.42 -5.05
CA LEU A 32 5.04 -14.81 -4.63
C LEU A 32 6.54 -15.22 -4.54
N PRO A 33 7.41 -14.91 -5.52
CA PRO A 33 8.83 -15.26 -5.45
C PRO A 33 9.59 -14.48 -4.37
N PHE A 34 9.06 -13.37 -3.86
CA PHE A 34 9.64 -12.68 -2.69
C PHE A 34 9.06 -13.21 -1.37
N ALA A 35 7.76 -13.42 -1.30
CA ALA A 35 7.10 -13.90 -0.09
C ALA A 35 7.51 -15.33 0.29
N ALA A 36 7.57 -16.24 -0.69
CA ALA A 36 7.93 -17.64 -0.46
C ALA A 36 9.29 -17.83 0.25
N PRO A 37 10.41 -17.22 -0.21
CA PRO A 37 11.68 -17.33 0.49
C PRO A 37 11.68 -16.60 1.84
N ILE A 38 10.95 -15.48 1.98
CA ILE A 38 10.86 -14.77 3.26
C ILE A 38 10.20 -15.63 4.34
N TYR A 39 9.07 -16.27 4.03
CA TYR A 39 8.41 -17.20 4.94
C TYR A 39 9.23 -18.46 5.19
N TRP A 40 9.98 -18.94 4.19
CA TRP A 40 10.83 -20.12 4.34
C TRP A 40 12.06 -19.85 5.22
N LEU A 41 12.71 -18.69 5.10
CA LEU A 41 13.91 -18.34 5.89
C LEU A 41 13.60 -17.90 7.33
N TRP A 42 12.50 -17.15 7.54
CA TRP A 42 12.21 -16.54 8.85
C TRP A 42 10.96 -17.07 9.56
N GLY A 43 10.22 -18.02 8.96
CA GLY A 43 9.07 -18.66 9.60
C GLY A 43 7.84 -17.75 9.69
N THR A 44 7.05 -17.88 10.76
CA THR A 44 5.74 -17.21 10.93
C THR A 44 5.73 -16.12 12.01
N GLY A 45 6.90 -15.57 12.36
CA GLY A 45 7.01 -14.49 13.36
C GLY A 45 6.34 -13.19 12.91
N ASN A 46 6.01 -12.32 13.86
CA ASN A 46 5.38 -11.03 13.56
C ASN A 46 6.25 -10.16 12.64
N THR A 47 7.58 -10.24 12.80
CA THR A 47 8.56 -9.58 11.93
C THR A 47 8.37 -9.96 10.48
N VAL A 48 8.19 -11.26 10.23
CA VAL A 48 8.09 -11.80 8.87
C VAL A 48 6.85 -11.26 8.22
N SER A 49 5.72 -11.27 8.93
CA SER A 49 4.46 -10.70 8.48
C SER A 49 4.60 -9.22 8.15
N ILE A 50 5.19 -8.43 9.04
CA ILE A 50 5.43 -6.99 8.79
C ILE A 50 6.28 -6.79 7.54
N ILE A 51 7.40 -7.52 7.41
CA ILE A 51 8.31 -7.39 6.27
C ILE A 51 7.62 -7.83 4.97
N THR A 52 6.92 -8.96 4.95
CA THR A 52 6.19 -9.41 3.75
C THR A 52 5.09 -8.45 3.34
N MET A 53 4.38 -7.85 4.31
CA MET A 53 3.38 -6.82 4.04
C MET A 53 4.02 -5.56 3.43
N LEU A 54 5.18 -5.16 3.95
CA LEU A 54 5.92 -3.98 3.47
C LEU A 54 6.45 -4.19 2.04
N VAL A 55 6.97 -5.39 1.76
CA VAL A 55 7.37 -5.80 0.40
C VAL A 55 6.17 -5.81 -0.54
N LEU A 56 5.05 -6.44 -0.15
CA LEU A 56 3.83 -6.46 -0.95
C LEU A 56 3.33 -5.04 -1.26
N TYR A 57 3.33 -4.16 -0.26
CA TYR A 57 2.91 -2.78 -0.42
C TYR A 57 3.85 -2.01 -1.36
N GLY A 58 5.17 -2.22 -1.22
CA GLY A 58 6.18 -1.64 -2.11
C GLY A 58 5.99 -2.09 -3.56
N ASP A 59 5.83 -3.40 -3.77
CA ASP A 59 5.56 -4.00 -5.08
C ASP A 59 4.25 -3.46 -5.67
N PHE A 60 3.20 -3.36 -4.85
CA PHE A 60 1.92 -2.77 -5.27
C PHE A 60 2.09 -1.33 -5.75
N VAL A 61 2.78 -0.47 -5.00
CA VAL A 61 2.99 0.94 -5.36
C VAL A 61 3.85 1.07 -6.62
N PHE A 62 4.93 0.27 -6.71
CA PHE A 62 5.80 0.25 -7.88
C PHE A 62 5.05 -0.19 -9.14
N LEU A 63 4.30 -1.29 -9.02
CA LEU A 63 3.48 -1.82 -10.10
C LEU A 63 2.42 -0.78 -10.49
N LEU A 64 1.72 -0.16 -9.53
CA LEU A 64 0.71 0.87 -9.79
C LEU A 64 1.29 2.07 -10.57
N ARG A 65 2.52 2.47 -10.25
CA ARG A 65 3.24 3.54 -10.97
C ARG A 65 3.58 3.14 -12.40
N LEU A 66 4.19 1.96 -12.59
CA LEU A 66 4.51 1.42 -13.92
C LEU A 66 3.27 1.21 -14.78
N TRP A 67 2.19 0.73 -14.17
CA TRP A 67 0.92 0.43 -14.84
C TRP A 67 0.19 1.70 -15.25
N GLY A 68 0.19 2.72 -14.38
CA GLY A 68 -0.34 4.05 -14.68
C GLY A 68 0.40 4.74 -15.84
N GLU A 69 1.73 4.61 -15.90
CA GLU A 69 2.55 5.18 -16.97
C GLU A 69 2.38 4.42 -18.30
N LYS A 70 2.45 3.07 -18.28
CA LYS A 70 2.40 2.24 -19.49
C LYS A 70 1.01 2.07 -20.10
N VAL A 71 -0.07 2.04 -19.30
CA VAL A 71 -1.42 1.74 -19.82
C VAL A 71 -2.21 2.99 -20.16
N HIS A 72 -2.01 4.11 -19.43
CA HIS A 72 -2.75 5.34 -19.71
C HIS A 72 -2.00 6.35 -20.60
N SER A 73 -0.71 6.13 -20.92
CA SER A 73 0.12 7.11 -21.65
C SER A 73 -0.05 8.55 -21.13
N SER A 74 -0.43 8.67 -19.86
CA SER A 74 -0.66 9.94 -19.18
C SER A 74 0.57 10.17 -18.33
N PRO A 75 1.34 11.24 -18.57
CA PRO A 75 2.63 11.44 -17.90
C PRO A 75 2.51 11.56 -16.37
N HIS A 76 1.30 11.77 -15.84
CA HIS A 76 1.05 11.97 -14.41
C HIS A 76 -0.22 11.24 -13.91
N PRO A 77 -0.21 9.89 -13.83
CA PRO A 77 -1.39 9.14 -13.40
C PRO A 77 -1.84 9.49 -11.97
N LEU A 78 -0.90 9.85 -11.08
CA LEU A 78 -1.19 10.23 -9.69
C LEU A 78 -1.89 11.60 -9.57
N GLU A 79 -1.63 12.55 -10.50
CA GLU A 79 -2.27 13.85 -10.50
C GLU A 79 -3.74 13.78 -10.93
N ASN A 80 -4.08 12.93 -11.90
CA ASN A 80 -5.45 12.71 -12.34
C ASN A 80 -6.33 12.05 -11.27
N TYR A 81 -5.73 11.30 -10.34
CA TYR A 81 -6.41 10.75 -9.15
C TYR A 81 -6.45 11.72 -7.96
N GLY A 82 -6.03 12.97 -8.14
CA GLY A 82 -6.06 14.01 -7.10
C GLY A 82 -4.87 13.96 -6.13
N LEU A 83 -3.90 13.07 -6.35
CA LEU A 83 -2.64 13.03 -5.61
C LEU A 83 -1.63 14.03 -6.23
N VAL A 84 -2.09 15.26 -6.44
CA VAL A 84 -1.21 16.37 -6.81
C VAL A 84 -0.39 16.72 -5.58
N ARG A 85 0.94 16.67 -5.71
CA ARG A 85 1.88 17.01 -4.64
C ARG A 85 1.98 18.53 -4.47
N THR A 86 0.88 19.16 -4.08
CA THR A 86 0.81 20.58 -3.77
C THR A 86 0.93 20.80 -2.27
N ARG A 87 1.52 21.93 -1.85
CA ARG A 87 1.58 22.32 -0.43
C ARG A 87 0.19 22.34 0.24
N GLN A 88 -0.86 22.69 -0.50
CA GLN A 88 -2.24 22.67 0.00
C GLN A 88 -2.74 21.25 0.30
N ASN A 89 -2.45 20.28 -0.57
CA ASN A 89 -2.81 18.88 -0.34
C ASN A 89 -2.04 18.28 0.84
N GLY A 90 -0.76 18.64 0.99
CA GLY A 90 0.03 18.29 2.17
C GLY A 90 -0.55 18.88 3.46
N LEU A 91 -1.01 20.13 3.42
CA LEU A 91 -1.66 20.78 4.58
C LEU A 91 -3.03 20.17 4.89
N ALA A 92 -3.81 19.81 3.86
CA ALA A 92 -5.09 19.13 4.03
C ALA A 92 -4.90 17.72 4.62
N LEU A 93 -3.88 16.99 4.18
CA LEU A 93 -3.50 15.69 4.75
C LEU A 93 -3.06 15.84 6.20
N LEU A 94 -2.21 16.83 6.53
CA LEU A 94 -1.77 17.09 7.90
C LEU A 94 -2.97 17.45 8.80
N ARG A 95 -3.89 18.29 8.32
CA ARG A 95 -5.12 18.64 9.04
C ARG A 95 -6.02 17.44 9.26
N GLY A 96 -6.23 16.62 8.24
CA GLY A 96 -6.99 15.37 8.36
C GLY A 96 -6.35 14.40 9.33
N LEU A 97 -5.02 14.27 9.31
CA LEU A 97 -4.26 13.42 10.23
C LEU A 97 -4.36 13.93 11.67
N CYS A 98 -4.18 15.23 11.89
CA CYS A 98 -4.37 15.85 13.21
C CYS A 98 -5.78 15.64 13.73
N LEU A 99 -6.80 15.85 12.89
CA LEU A 99 -8.20 15.71 13.27
C LEU A 99 -8.54 14.24 13.58
N GLY A 100 -8.08 13.30 12.76
CA GLY A 100 -8.21 11.87 13.02
C GLY A 100 -7.51 11.44 14.31
N LEU A 101 -6.30 11.93 14.55
CA LEU A 101 -5.53 11.64 15.76
C LEU A 101 -6.22 12.19 17.01
N ILE A 102 -6.70 13.44 16.97
CA ILE A 102 -7.49 14.04 18.05
C ILE A 102 -8.77 13.24 18.29
N SER A 103 -9.47 12.84 17.23
CA SER A 103 -10.67 12.02 17.34
C SER A 103 -10.38 10.66 17.98
N LEU A 104 -9.26 10.03 17.62
CA LEU A 104 -8.84 8.76 18.20
C LEU A 104 -8.50 8.92 19.68
N PHE A 105 -7.76 9.96 20.07
CA PHE A 105 -7.49 10.26 21.48
C PHE A 105 -8.76 10.54 22.27
N CYS A 106 -9.71 11.27 21.68
CA CYS A 106 -11.00 11.52 22.30
C CYS A 106 -11.78 10.22 22.54
N LEU A 107 -11.79 9.32 21.54
CA LEU A 107 -12.39 7.99 21.66
C LEU A 107 -11.72 7.16 22.76
N PHE A 108 -10.39 7.08 22.77
CA PHE A 108 -9.62 6.39 23.80
C PHE A 108 -9.90 6.93 25.21
N LEU A 109 -10.04 8.25 25.37
CA LEU A 109 -10.40 8.88 26.64
C LEU A 109 -11.81 8.49 27.06
N LEU A 110 -12.78 8.45 26.14
CA LEU A 110 -14.14 8.01 26.42
C LEU A 110 -14.16 6.53 26.80
N GLU A 111 -13.57 5.66 26.00
CA GLU A 111 -13.46 4.22 26.26
C GLU A 111 -12.75 3.93 27.59
N GLY A 112 -11.69 4.69 27.90
CA GLY A 112 -11.00 4.63 29.19
C GLY A 112 -11.89 5.06 30.36
N ARG A 113 -12.70 6.12 30.21
CA ARG A 113 -13.66 6.56 31.25
C ARG A 113 -14.80 5.56 31.47
N PHE A 114 -15.24 4.87 30.43
CA PHE A 114 -16.25 3.81 30.52
C PHE A 114 -15.66 2.44 30.96
N GLY A 115 -14.34 2.35 31.12
CA GLY A 115 -13.66 1.12 31.55
C GLY A 115 -13.62 0.04 30.46
N TRP A 116 -13.85 0.38 29.19
CA TRP A 116 -13.71 -0.54 28.06
C TRP A 116 -12.27 -0.77 27.64
N LEU A 117 -11.35 0.09 28.09
CA LEU A 117 -9.95 -0.03 27.76
C LEU A 117 -9.21 -0.96 28.73
N ILE A 118 -8.69 -2.07 28.21
CA ILE A 118 -7.76 -2.93 28.95
C ILE A 118 -6.35 -2.40 28.69
N TRP A 119 -5.75 -1.77 29.71
CA TRP A 119 -4.37 -1.31 29.65
C TRP A 119 -3.42 -2.51 29.64
N GLN A 120 -2.81 -2.80 28.49
CA GLN A 120 -1.76 -3.80 28.40
C GLN A 120 -0.44 -3.17 28.88
N GLN A 121 0.33 -3.93 29.68
CA GLN A 121 1.64 -3.49 30.11
C GLN A 121 2.58 -3.43 28.91
N THR A 122 3.20 -2.27 28.69
CA THR A 122 4.16 -2.07 27.61
C THR A 122 5.28 -3.11 27.74
N PRO A 123 5.53 -3.96 26.73
CA PRO A 123 6.68 -4.85 26.78
C PRO A 123 7.94 -4.00 26.93
N GLN A 124 8.78 -4.34 27.91
CA GLN A 124 9.97 -3.57 28.32
C GLN A 124 10.98 -3.32 27.18
N PHE A 125 10.82 -3.99 26.03
CA PHE A 125 11.63 -3.79 24.83
C PHE A 125 10.78 -3.91 23.55
N LEU A 126 10.31 -2.76 23.04
CA LEU A 126 9.68 -2.63 21.71
C LEU A 126 10.44 -3.35 20.57
N PRO A 127 11.78 -3.32 20.47
CA PRO A 127 12.48 -4.04 19.40
C PRO A 127 12.42 -5.57 19.55
N LYS A 128 12.20 -6.11 20.76
CA LYS A 128 12.01 -7.55 20.96
C LYS A 128 10.65 -8.01 20.46
N THR A 129 9.59 -7.24 20.70
CA THR A 129 8.24 -7.56 20.20
C THR A 129 8.14 -7.50 18.67
N ILE A 130 9.02 -6.73 18.02
CA ILE A 130 9.14 -6.72 16.55
C ILE A 130 9.94 -7.93 16.07
N LEU A 131 10.84 -8.52 16.86
CA LEU A 131 11.77 -9.59 16.48
C LEU A 131 11.33 -11.00 16.94
N GLU A 132 10.29 -11.09 17.77
CA GLU A 132 9.66 -12.33 18.29
C GLU A 132 8.41 -12.71 17.47
#